data_AF-A0A2T0LLF2-F1
#
_entry.id   AF-A0A2T0LLF2-F1
#
_cell.length_a   1.000
_cell.length_b   1.000
_cell.length_c   1.000
_cell.angle_alpha   90.00
_cell.angle_beta   90.00
_cell.angle_gamma   90.00
#
_symmetry.space_group_name_H-M   'P 1'
#
loop_
_entity.id
_entity.type
_entity.pdbx_description
1 polymer ?
#
loop_
_entity_poly.entity_id
_entity_poly.type
_entity_poly.pdbx_seq_one_letter_code
_entity_poly.pdbx_strand_id
1 'polypeptide(L)'
;MPDNERGTMRRYLAAAAASAALVAGIGITTAGSAAADSVGWCNGSTRVSVGSQFIVQPYHRGTGRVDCTLARGASGSAVSALQRALRQCNYAGGLRVDGDFGPRTEEALKYAQFRRGVVSDGIYGPNTRVALRWPSYYRSGTATGDCVRSPSGVRP
;
A
#
# COMPACT_ATOMS: atom_id res chain seq x y z
N MET A 1 4.62 -3.01 33.26
CA MET A 1 5.83 -3.61 32.66
C MET A 1 6.19 -4.84 33.46
N PRO A 2 6.66 -5.94 32.84
CA PRO A 2 6.56 -6.29 31.42
C PRO A 2 5.08 -6.70 31.13
N ASP A 3 4.63 -7.75 30.45
CA ASP A 3 5.07 -8.70 29.38
C ASP A 3 3.77 -8.98 28.57
N ASN A 4 3.67 -9.19 27.25
CA ASN A 4 4.43 -9.76 26.13
C ASN A 4 4.00 -11.19 25.68
N GLU A 5 3.32 -11.20 24.53
CA GLU A 5 3.15 -12.24 23.49
C GLU A 5 3.09 -13.75 23.83
N ARG A 6 1.96 -14.38 23.46
CA ARG A 6 1.92 -15.76 22.91
C ARG A 6 0.88 -15.83 21.78
N GLY A 7 1.31 -16.24 20.58
CA GLY A 7 0.43 -16.27 19.39
C GLY A 7 0.86 -17.17 18.21
N THR A 8 2.10 -17.69 18.24
CA THR A 8 2.54 -18.89 17.50
C THR A 8 2.18 -18.95 16.00
N MET A 9 2.75 -18.05 15.19
CA MET A 9 2.84 -18.33 13.75
C MET A 9 3.65 -19.63 13.51
N ARG A 10 3.24 -20.40 12.50
CA ARG A 10 3.77 -21.76 12.28
C ARG A 10 5.22 -21.74 11.80
N ARG A 11 5.99 -22.71 12.31
CA ARG A 11 7.39 -22.96 11.95
C ARG A 11 7.51 -23.25 10.46
N TYR A 12 8.11 -22.34 9.70
CA TYR A 12 8.74 -22.69 8.43
C TYR A 12 10.18 -23.13 8.71
N LEU A 13 10.57 -24.29 8.17
CA LEU A 13 11.80 -24.98 8.54
C LEU A 13 13.04 -24.29 7.94
N ALA A 14 14.13 -24.32 8.68
CA ALA A 14 15.42 -23.82 8.20
C ALA A 14 15.99 -24.73 7.11
N ALA A 15 16.51 -24.13 6.04
CA ALA A 15 17.32 -24.78 5.02
C ALA A 15 18.67 -24.05 4.90
N ALA A 16 19.49 -24.16 5.95
CA ALA A 16 20.86 -23.65 5.93
C ALA A 16 21.79 -24.76 5.42
N ALA A 17 22.28 -24.61 4.19
CA ALA A 17 23.31 -25.47 3.60
C ALA A 17 24.37 -24.59 2.95
N ALA A 18 25.60 -24.64 3.47
CA ALA A 18 26.72 -23.84 2.99
C ALA A 18 27.96 -24.73 2.81
N SER A 19 28.26 -25.07 1.56
CA SER A 19 29.49 -25.72 1.10
C SER A 19 29.87 -25.14 -0.26
N ALA A 20 31.16 -24.98 -0.54
CA ALA A 20 31.65 -24.18 -1.66
C ALA A 20 32.09 -24.99 -2.89
N ALA A 21 32.05 -24.35 -4.06
CA ALA A 21 32.87 -24.69 -5.23
C ALA A 21 33.12 -23.42 -6.07
N LEU A 22 34.37 -23.21 -6.50
CA LEU A 22 34.73 -22.17 -7.47
C LEU A 22 34.79 -22.78 -8.88
N VAL A 23 34.04 -22.22 -9.82
CA VAL A 23 34.15 -22.53 -11.26
C VAL A 23 34.11 -21.20 -12.02
N ALA A 24 35.04 -21.01 -12.96
CA ALA A 24 35.11 -19.81 -13.79
C ALA A 24 34.20 -19.95 -15.03
N GLY A 25 33.40 -18.93 -15.34
CA GLY A 25 32.52 -18.96 -16.51
C GLY A 25 31.40 -17.92 -16.49
N ILE A 26 31.74 -16.68 -16.81
CA ILE A 26 30.89 -15.57 -17.31
C ILE A 26 29.35 -15.74 -17.17
N GLY A 27 28.72 -14.85 -16.38
CA GLY A 27 27.41 -14.32 -16.79
C GLY A 27 26.15 -14.84 -16.10
N ILE A 28 26.22 -15.39 -14.88
CA ILE A 28 25.01 -15.47 -14.05
C ILE A 28 24.59 -14.04 -13.68
N THR A 29 23.66 -13.47 -14.43
CA THR A 29 22.92 -12.30 -14.00
C THR A 29 22.01 -12.71 -12.84
N THR A 30 22.51 -12.56 -11.61
CA THR A 30 21.63 -12.31 -10.47
C THR A 30 20.93 -10.99 -10.77
N ALA A 31 19.79 -11.07 -11.47
CA ALA A 31 18.84 -9.98 -11.60
C ALA A 31 18.45 -9.61 -10.17
N GLY A 32 19.08 -8.57 -9.65
CA GLY A 32 19.08 -8.29 -8.23
C GLY A 32 17.64 -8.22 -7.74
N SER A 33 17.33 -8.99 -6.69
CA SER A 33 16.03 -8.93 -6.04
C SER A 33 15.71 -7.47 -5.80
N ALA A 34 14.73 -6.94 -6.53
CA ALA A 34 14.35 -5.55 -6.45
C ALA A 34 13.77 -5.32 -5.06
N ALA A 35 14.64 -4.92 -4.13
CA ALA A 35 14.26 -4.58 -2.78
C ALA A 35 13.28 -3.42 -2.90
N ALA A 36 12.00 -3.70 -2.63
CA ALA A 36 11.08 -2.67 -2.20
C ALA A 36 11.55 -2.24 -0.80
N ASP A 37 12.59 -1.40 -0.76
CA ASP A 37 13.30 -0.96 0.45
C ASP A 37 12.31 -0.66 1.56
N SER A 38 12.47 -1.34 2.69
CA SER A 38 11.40 -1.78 3.60
C SER A 38 10.38 -0.72 4.07
N VAL A 39 9.52 -0.23 3.18
CA VAL A 39 8.39 0.64 3.56
C VAL A 39 7.27 -0.24 4.09
N GLY A 40 7.40 -0.57 5.38
CA GLY A 40 6.52 -1.49 6.09
C GLY A 40 5.04 -1.09 6.07
N TRP A 41 4.20 -2.05 6.42
CA TRP A 41 2.73 -1.99 6.36
C TRP A 41 2.13 -0.65 6.83
N CYS A 42 1.24 -0.06 6.02
CA CYS A 42 0.53 1.15 6.40
C CYS A 42 -0.37 0.87 7.61
N ASN A 43 -0.12 1.56 8.73
CA ASN A 43 -0.87 1.41 9.99
C ASN A 43 -1.59 2.70 10.41
N GLY A 44 -1.68 3.69 9.52
CA GLY A 44 -2.50 4.89 9.69
C GLY A 44 -2.97 5.47 8.36
N SER A 45 -3.76 6.55 8.43
CA SER A 45 -4.04 7.43 7.30
C SER A 45 -3.69 8.88 7.63
N THR A 46 -3.03 9.60 6.71
CA THR A 46 -2.64 11.00 6.88
C THR A 46 -3.27 11.92 5.82
N ARG A 47 -3.24 13.24 6.06
CA ARG A 47 -3.69 14.29 5.14
C ARG A 47 -2.49 14.76 4.30
N VAL A 48 -2.50 14.45 3.01
CA VAL A 48 -1.47 14.89 2.04
C VAL A 48 -1.96 16.15 1.33
N SER A 49 -1.16 17.23 1.37
CA SER A 49 -1.51 18.49 0.70
C SER A 49 -1.42 18.38 -0.82
N VAL A 50 -2.42 18.93 -1.51
CA VAL A 50 -2.51 19.05 -2.97
C VAL A 50 -2.88 20.49 -3.32
N GLY A 51 -1.89 21.38 -3.25
CA GLY A 51 -2.09 22.82 -3.40
C GLY A 51 -2.95 23.41 -2.28
N SER A 52 -4.07 24.04 -2.64
CA SER A 52 -5.05 24.58 -1.69
C SER A 52 -5.90 23.50 -1.00
N GLN A 53 -6.00 22.30 -1.58
CA GLN A 53 -6.78 21.16 -1.08
C GLN A 53 -5.88 20.14 -0.33
N PHE A 54 -6.49 19.08 0.23
CA PHE A 54 -5.78 17.88 0.69
C PHE A 54 -6.49 16.59 0.24
N ILE A 55 -5.77 15.48 0.23
CA ILE A 55 -6.28 14.10 0.07
C ILE A 55 -5.95 13.28 1.31
N VAL A 56 -6.68 12.18 1.56
CA VAL A 56 -6.39 11.25 2.67
C VAL A 56 -5.77 9.96 2.12
N GLN A 57 -4.56 9.62 2.57
CA GLN A 57 -3.82 8.46 2.07
C GLN A 57 -3.36 7.53 3.22
N PRO A 58 -3.20 6.21 2.97
CA PRO A 58 -2.45 5.32 3.84
C PRO A 58 -1.04 5.86 4.12
N TYR A 59 -0.56 5.71 5.35
CA TYR A 59 0.83 5.97 5.72
C TYR A 59 1.31 5.02 6.82
N HIS A 60 2.63 4.85 6.94
CA HIS A 60 3.27 4.18 8.05
C HIS A 60 3.62 5.20 9.15
N ARG A 61 3.00 5.04 10.32
CA ARG A 61 3.13 5.93 11.49
C ARG A 61 4.56 6.06 11.99
N GLY A 62 5.32 4.97 12.00
CA GLY A 62 6.68 4.94 12.58
C GLY A 62 7.75 5.63 11.74
N THR A 63 7.49 5.90 10.45
CA THR A 63 8.47 6.55 9.55
C THR A 63 7.92 7.82 8.87
N GLY A 64 6.64 8.16 9.07
CA GLY A 64 6.01 9.30 8.41
C GLY A 64 6.02 9.16 6.88
N ARG A 65 5.66 8.00 6.35
CA ARG A 65 5.81 7.67 4.92
C ARG A 65 4.53 7.14 4.27
N VAL A 66 4.19 7.64 3.08
CA VAL A 66 3.00 7.24 2.30
C VAL A 66 3.30 6.14 1.28
N ASP A 67 4.58 5.86 1.03
CA ASP A 67 5.16 4.80 0.21
C ASP A 67 4.98 3.37 0.80
N CYS A 68 4.23 3.23 1.90
CA CYS A 68 3.95 1.97 2.59
C CYS A 68 3.01 1.03 1.82
N THR A 69 2.92 -0.23 2.28
CA THR A 69 2.11 -1.28 1.65
C THR A 69 0.82 -1.65 2.40
N LEU A 70 -0.20 -2.13 1.67
CA LEU A 70 -1.38 -2.83 2.21
C LEU A 70 -1.74 -4.01 1.30
N ALA A 71 -2.19 -5.12 1.88
CA ALA A 71 -2.67 -6.30 1.18
C ALA A 71 -3.76 -7.00 2.00
N ARG A 72 -4.30 -8.13 1.48
CA ARG A 72 -5.35 -8.91 2.14
C ARG A 72 -5.00 -9.23 3.61
N GLY A 73 -5.95 -8.98 4.51
CA GLY A 73 -5.79 -9.19 5.95
C GLY A 73 -5.26 -7.98 6.74
N ALA A 74 -4.80 -6.91 6.08
CA ALA A 74 -4.59 -5.62 6.74
C ALA A 74 -5.94 -4.99 7.14
N SER A 75 -5.95 -4.14 8.18
CA SER A 75 -7.18 -3.49 8.66
C SER A 75 -6.96 -2.07 9.23
N GLY A 76 -8.05 -1.40 9.57
CA GLY A 76 -8.09 -0.10 10.22
C GLY A 76 -7.96 1.11 9.28
N SER A 77 -7.66 2.28 9.87
CA SER A 77 -7.74 3.60 9.19
C SER A 77 -7.02 3.72 7.84
N ALA A 78 -5.89 3.01 7.68
CA ALA A 78 -5.15 2.94 6.41
C ALA A 78 -6.02 2.33 5.29
N VAL A 79 -6.64 1.18 5.58
CA VAL A 79 -7.55 0.50 4.66
C VAL A 79 -8.83 1.31 4.46
N SER A 80 -9.40 1.92 5.51
CA SER A 80 -10.57 2.80 5.38
C SER A 80 -10.31 4.03 4.48
N ALA A 81 -9.06 4.48 4.34
CA ALA A 81 -8.67 5.52 3.37
C ALA A 81 -8.59 4.95 1.94
N LEU A 82 -7.96 3.79 1.76
CA LEU A 82 -7.89 3.11 0.46
C LEU A 82 -9.29 2.75 -0.08
N GLN A 83 -10.17 2.18 0.75
CA GLN A 83 -11.54 1.82 0.36
C GLN A 83 -12.37 3.04 -0.09
N ARG A 84 -12.20 4.21 0.54
CA ARG A 84 -12.82 5.47 0.09
C ARG A 84 -12.31 5.87 -1.30
N ALA A 85 -11.00 5.87 -1.51
CA ALA A 85 -10.40 6.19 -2.80
C ALA A 85 -10.84 5.21 -3.90
N LEU A 86 -10.92 3.91 -3.60
CA LEU A 86 -11.47 2.91 -4.51
C LEU A 86 -12.94 3.22 -4.84
N ARG A 87 -13.83 3.25 -3.84
CA ARG A 87 -15.27 3.53 -4.01
C ARG A 87 -15.55 4.79 -4.81
N GLN A 88 -14.89 5.90 -4.49
CA GLN A 88 -15.25 7.23 -5.01
C GLN A 88 -14.56 7.56 -6.33
N CYS A 89 -13.33 7.07 -6.55
CA CYS A 89 -12.48 7.59 -7.64
C CYS A 89 -11.94 6.54 -8.63
N ASN A 90 -12.13 5.24 -8.38
CA ASN A 90 -11.51 4.19 -9.21
C ASN A 90 -12.41 2.97 -9.54
N TYR A 91 -13.32 2.58 -8.64
CA TYR A 91 -14.17 1.39 -8.74
C TYR A 91 -15.64 1.69 -8.42
N ALA A 92 -16.52 1.56 -9.42
CA ALA A 92 -17.93 1.90 -9.31
C ALA A 92 -18.80 0.81 -8.62
N GLY A 93 -18.28 -0.41 -8.44
CA GLY A 93 -19.03 -1.57 -7.94
C GLY A 93 -19.32 -1.59 -6.44
N GLY A 94 -19.65 -0.44 -5.82
CA GLY A 94 -20.25 -0.39 -4.48
C GLY A 94 -19.39 -0.92 -3.31
N LEU A 95 -18.06 -0.75 -3.35
CA LEU A 95 -17.17 -1.23 -2.28
C LEU A 95 -17.57 -0.67 -0.90
N ARG A 96 -17.56 -1.52 0.15
CA ARG A 96 -17.81 -1.07 1.53
C ARG A 96 -16.57 -0.38 2.12
N VAL A 97 -16.78 0.57 3.02
CA VAL A 97 -15.73 1.21 3.81
C VAL A 97 -15.94 0.77 5.25
N ASP A 98 -15.48 -0.43 5.56
CA ASP A 98 -15.48 -1.04 6.90
C ASP A 98 -14.10 -0.95 7.57
N GLY A 99 -13.03 -0.77 6.78
CA GLY A 99 -11.65 -0.79 7.24
C GLY A 99 -10.97 -2.15 7.11
N ASP A 100 -11.58 -3.15 6.47
CA ASP A 100 -10.99 -4.49 6.33
C ASP A 100 -10.53 -4.79 4.90
N PHE A 101 -9.29 -5.23 4.75
CA PHE A 101 -8.75 -5.64 3.45
C PHE A 101 -9.18 -7.09 3.14
N GLY A 102 -10.49 -7.29 3.02
CA GLY A 102 -11.10 -8.53 2.56
C GLY A 102 -11.05 -8.69 1.03
N PRO A 103 -11.54 -9.83 0.49
CA PRO A 103 -11.46 -10.14 -0.94
C PRO A 103 -12.04 -9.08 -1.88
N ARG A 104 -13.17 -8.44 -1.50
CA ARG A 104 -13.77 -7.34 -2.30
C ARG A 104 -12.90 -6.09 -2.36
N THR A 105 -12.12 -5.80 -1.31
CA THR A 105 -11.16 -4.69 -1.29
C THR A 105 -10.01 -4.97 -2.26
N GLU A 106 -9.55 -6.22 -2.33
CA GLU A 106 -8.52 -6.67 -3.28
C GLU A 106 -9.02 -6.67 -4.73
N GLU A 107 -10.21 -7.19 -4.98
CA GLU A 107 -10.86 -7.21 -6.30
C GLU A 107 -11.02 -5.79 -6.88
N ALA A 108 -11.57 -4.87 -6.06
CA ALA A 108 -11.69 -3.47 -6.41
C ALA A 108 -10.32 -2.80 -6.66
N LEU A 109 -9.28 -3.20 -5.93
CA LEU A 109 -7.92 -2.72 -6.14
C LEU A 109 -7.32 -3.26 -7.44
N LYS A 110 -7.46 -4.56 -7.74
CA LYS A 110 -6.98 -5.19 -8.99
C LYS A 110 -7.62 -4.53 -10.21
N TYR A 111 -8.94 -4.32 -10.19
CA TYR A 111 -9.65 -3.58 -11.23
C TYR A 111 -9.13 -2.14 -11.37
N ALA A 112 -8.88 -1.45 -10.25
CA ALA A 112 -8.33 -0.10 -10.27
C ALA A 112 -6.89 -0.06 -10.82
N GLN A 113 -6.03 -1.01 -10.45
CA GLN A 113 -4.66 -1.14 -10.96
C GLN A 113 -4.65 -1.35 -12.48
N PHE A 114 -5.45 -2.30 -12.97
CA PHE A 114 -5.64 -2.59 -14.40
C PHE A 114 -6.05 -1.32 -15.16
N ARG A 115 -7.07 -0.61 -14.69
CA ARG A 115 -7.54 0.65 -15.29
C ARG A 115 -6.59 1.85 -15.16
N ARG A 116 -5.46 1.70 -14.46
CA ARG A 116 -4.40 2.72 -14.37
C ARG A 116 -3.10 2.28 -15.06
N GLY A 117 -3.07 1.12 -15.71
CA GLY A 117 -1.89 0.61 -16.41
C GLY A 117 -0.75 0.19 -15.47
N VAL A 118 -1.06 -0.24 -14.25
CA VAL A 118 -0.07 -0.78 -13.30
C VAL A 118 -0.34 -2.25 -12.98
N VAL A 119 0.68 -2.93 -12.44
CA VAL A 119 0.60 -4.35 -12.03
C VAL A 119 -0.65 -4.57 -11.16
N SER A 120 -1.47 -5.54 -11.56
CA SER A 120 -2.77 -5.82 -10.96
C SER A 120 -2.68 -6.97 -9.95
N ASP A 121 -1.72 -6.84 -9.04
CA ASP A 121 -1.39 -7.82 -8.00
C ASP A 121 -2.40 -7.84 -6.82
N GLY A 122 -3.18 -6.77 -6.64
CA GLY A 122 -4.05 -6.58 -5.47
C GLY A 122 -3.32 -6.07 -4.24
N ILE A 123 -2.10 -5.57 -4.41
CA ILE A 123 -1.24 -5.00 -3.37
C ILE A 123 -1.17 -3.49 -3.55
N TYR A 124 -1.53 -2.77 -2.50
CA TYR A 124 -1.27 -1.33 -2.43
C TYR A 124 0.21 -1.12 -2.07
N GLY A 125 0.87 -0.18 -2.74
CA GLY A 125 2.26 0.20 -2.53
C GLY A 125 2.60 1.47 -3.33
N PRO A 126 3.89 1.86 -3.44
CA PRO A 126 4.32 3.13 -4.05
C PRO A 126 3.74 3.40 -5.43
N ASN A 127 3.77 2.41 -6.33
CA ASN A 127 3.28 2.54 -7.71
C ASN A 127 1.74 2.68 -7.74
N THR A 128 1.05 1.83 -6.97
CA THR A 128 -0.41 1.88 -6.80
C THR A 128 -0.87 3.22 -6.20
N ARG A 129 -0.12 3.81 -5.25
CA ARG A 129 -0.40 5.13 -4.65
C ARG A 129 -0.54 6.26 -5.69
N VAL A 130 0.42 6.35 -6.61
CA VAL A 130 0.50 7.42 -7.62
C VAL A 130 -0.34 7.14 -8.88
N ALA A 131 -0.71 5.87 -9.08
CA ALA A 131 -1.64 5.43 -10.13
C ALA A 131 -3.11 5.74 -9.76
N LEU A 132 -3.52 5.51 -8.50
CA LEU A 132 -4.88 5.78 -8.04
C LEU A 132 -5.21 7.28 -8.02
N ARG A 133 -6.48 7.59 -8.29
CA ARG A 133 -7.09 8.89 -7.96
C ARG A 133 -7.66 8.85 -6.54
N TRP A 134 -7.65 9.98 -5.85
CA TRP A 134 -8.02 10.13 -4.44
C TRP A 134 -9.04 11.26 -4.29
N PRO A 135 -10.07 11.10 -3.44
CA PRO A 135 -11.03 12.18 -3.18
C PRO A 135 -10.30 13.34 -2.49
N SER A 136 -10.50 14.55 -3.00
CA SER A 136 -9.93 15.75 -2.39
C SER A 136 -10.94 16.49 -1.50
N TYR A 137 -10.38 17.35 -0.66
CA TYR A 137 -11.08 18.07 0.39
C TYR A 137 -10.50 19.48 0.50
N TYR A 138 -11.35 20.48 0.68
CA TYR A 138 -10.92 21.83 1.07
C TYR A 138 -10.29 21.80 2.46
N ARG A 139 -9.44 22.78 2.82
CA ARG A 139 -8.75 22.79 4.14
C ARG A 139 -9.70 22.74 5.34
N SER A 140 -10.93 23.26 5.18
CA SER A 140 -12.07 23.13 6.11
C SER A 140 -12.51 21.70 6.43
N GLY A 141 -12.14 20.71 5.61
CA GLY A 141 -12.61 19.33 5.68
C GLY A 141 -13.78 19.00 4.74
N THR A 142 -14.39 20.00 4.10
CA THR A 142 -15.46 19.82 3.12
C THR A 142 -14.94 19.04 1.90
N ALA A 143 -15.64 17.97 1.50
CA ALA A 143 -15.32 17.24 0.28
C ALA A 143 -15.56 18.11 -0.96
N THR A 144 -14.68 18.03 -1.94
CA THR A 144 -14.75 18.82 -3.18
C THR A 144 -15.68 18.19 -4.23
N GLY A 145 -15.83 16.86 -4.19
CA GLY A 145 -16.35 16.06 -5.28
C GLY A 145 -15.27 15.62 -6.29
N ASP A 146 -14.09 16.24 -6.25
CA ASP A 146 -12.98 15.96 -7.14
C ASP A 146 -12.18 14.72 -6.74
N CYS A 147 -11.62 14.09 -7.77
CA CYS A 147 -10.70 12.96 -7.66
C CYS A 147 -9.34 13.35 -8.27
N VAL A 148 -8.32 13.58 -7.44
CA VAL A 148 -6.98 14.04 -7.89
C VAL A 148 -5.92 12.94 -7.77
N ARG A 149 -4.79 13.05 -8.47
CA ARG A 149 -3.66 12.10 -8.30
C ARG A 149 -2.83 12.48 -7.06
N SER A 150 -2.23 11.49 -6.42
CA SER A 150 -1.25 11.71 -5.34
C SER A 150 0.03 12.32 -5.93
N PRO A 151 0.63 13.38 -5.34
CA PRO A 151 1.87 13.94 -5.85
C PRO A 151 3.06 12.99 -5.63
N SER A 152 3.99 12.98 -6.56
CA SER A 152 5.08 11.98 -6.61
C SER A 152 6.00 12.05 -5.38
N GLY A 153 6.40 13.27 -4.97
CA GLY A 153 7.46 13.52 -3.98
C GLY A 153 7.00 13.98 -2.60
N VAL A 154 5.82 13.59 -2.12
CA VAL A 154 5.32 14.02 -0.80
C VAL A 154 6.03 13.28 0.34
N ARG A 155 6.79 14.05 1.14
CA ARG A 155 6.96 13.76 2.57
C ARG A 155 5.78 14.46 3.29
N PRO A 156 5.02 13.76 4.15
CA PRO A 156 3.76 14.27 4.71
C PRO A 156 3.96 15.33 5.79
#